data_AF-X1JPD5-F1
#
_entry.id   AF-X1JPD5-F1
#
_cell.length_a   1.000
_cell.length_b   1.000
_cell.length_c   1.000
_cell.angle_alpha   90.00
_cell.angle_beta   90.00
_cell.angle_gamma   90.00
#
_symmetry.space_group_name_H-M   'P 1'
#
loop_
_entity.id
_entity.type
_entity.pdbx_description
1 polymer ?
#
loop_
_entity_poly.entity_id
_entity_poly.type
_entity_poly.pdbx_seq_one_letter_code
_entity_poly.pdbx_strand_id
1 'polypeptide(L)'
;FLPEKLFGGLFAGGRCEYFTFVDNYMVFANSIQALSKLIHNFILHKTLYNDIQYREFSDYLSSRSNFFFYLNIPKSPAVFSDYLNAKLQKGLDKQFSILKKLQAFAIQFSSNNSMLYNNVFLKYQSEFKEEAQTVWESLLDTSIQFKPVFVSNHYSLNNEIFIQDQNNNIYLINAAGRILWKIQVPEKIIGNI
;
A
#
# COMPACT_ATOMS: atom_id res chain seq x y z
N PHE A 1 -11.16 18.81 17.30
CA PHE A 1 -10.76 18.66 15.87
C PHE A 1 -11.97 18.42 14.96
N LEU A 2 -11.85 18.41 13.63
CA LEU A 2 -13.00 18.29 12.72
C LEU A 2 -13.89 17.06 13.03
N PRO A 3 -13.33 15.85 13.21
CA PRO A 3 -14.12 14.66 13.56
C PRO A 3 -14.90 14.80 14.86
N GLU A 4 -14.24 15.30 15.91
CA GLU A 4 -14.86 15.54 17.22
C GLU A 4 -16.04 16.52 17.16
N LYS A 5 -15.90 17.60 16.38
CA LYS A 5 -16.96 18.60 16.23
C LYS A 5 -18.18 18.05 15.47
N LEU A 6 -17.96 17.10 14.55
CA LEU A 6 -19.01 16.52 13.70
C LEU A 6 -19.67 15.28 14.32
N PHE A 7 -18.90 14.45 15.02
CA PHE A 7 -19.33 13.12 15.47
C PHE A 7 -19.19 12.90 17.00
N GLY A 8 -18.76 13.92 17.74
CA GLY A 8 -18.70 13.91 19.20
C GLY A 8 -17.37 13.41 19.79
N GLY A 9 -17.33 13.36 21.12
CA GLY A 9 -16.09 13.15 21.89
C GLY A 9 -15.35 11.84 21.63
N LEU A 10 -16.02 10.81 21.10
CA LEU A 10 -15.35 9.56 20.67
C LEU A 10 -14.30 9.81 19.59
N PHE A 11 -14.40 10.92 18.85
CA PHE A 11 -13.51 11.30 17.78
C PHE A 11 -12.52 12.43 18.17
N ALA A 12 -12.36 12.68 19.47
CA ALA A 12 -11.42 13.69 20.00
C ALA A 12 -9.93 13.29 19.87
N GLY A 13 -9.64 12.02 19.59
CA GLY A 13 -8.29 11.45 19.67
C GLY A 13 -7.30 11.89 18.59
N GLY A 14 -7.73 12.58 17.53
CA GLY A 14 -6.87 12.90 16.38
C GLY A 14 -6.85 14.38 16.03
N ARG A 15 -5.63 14.93 15.80
CA ARG A 15 -5.46 16.26 15.20
C ARG A 15 -5.79 16.25 13.71
N CYS A 16 -7.05 16.06 13.36
CA CYS A 16 -7.48 16.01 11.97
C CYS A 16 -8.13 17.34 11.57
N GLU A 17 -7.49 18.02 10.63
CA GLU A 17 -7.89 19.35 10.14
C GLU A 17 -8.31 19.32 8.67
N TYR A 18 -8.03 18.22 7.97
CA TYR A 18 -8.33 18.03 6.56
C TYR A 18 -9.21 16.82 6.37
N PHE A 19 -10.02 16.83 5.30
CA PHE A 19 -10.82 15.69 4.90
C PHE A 19 -10.91 15.58 3.37
N THR A 20 -11.27 14.41 2.90
CA THR A 20 -11.65 14.15 1.50
C THR A 20 -12.78 13.11 1.46
N PHE A 21 -13.40 12.94 0.31
CA PHE A 21 -14.28 11.82 0.04
C PHE A 21 -13.57 10.79 -0.83
N VAL A 22 -13.67 9.52 -0.44
CA VAL A 22 -13.24 8.36 -1.23
C VAL A 22 -14.45 7.45 -1.34
N ASP A 23 -15.00 7.32 -2.55
CA ASP A 23 -16.33 6.75 -2.80
C ASP A 23 -17.40 7.38 -1.89
N ASN A 24 -18.04 6.55 -1.06
CA ASN A 24 -19.10 6.96 -0.13
C ASN A 24 -18.56 7.21 1.30
N TYR A 25 -17.24 7.31 1.46
CA TYR A 25 -16.60 7.48 2.77
C TYR A 25 -15.94 8.86 2.89
N MET A 26 -16.14 9.50 4.04
CA MET A 26 -15.41 10.70 4.44
C MET A 26 -14.15 10.27 5.20
N VAL A 27 -12.97 10.68 4.71
CA VAL A 27 -11.68 10.32 5.30
C VAL A 27 -11.01 11.58 5.85
N PHE A 28 -10.57 11.52 7.11
CA PHE A 28 -9.92 12.63 7.81
C PHE A 28 -8.42 12.39 7.97
N ALA A 29 -7.62 13.46 7.93
CA ALA A 29 -6.19 13.39 8.22
C ALA A 29 -5.65 14.67 8.87
N ASN A 30 -4.43 14.55 9.39
CA ASN A 30 -3.65 15.64 9.96
C ASN A 30 -2.89 16.48 8.91
N SER A 31 -2.87 16.06 7.64
CA SER A 31 -2.17 16.76 6.56
C SER A 31 -2.77 16.47 5.18
N ILE A 32 -2.62 17.43 4.26
CA ILE A 32 -3.02 17.26 2.85
C ILE A 32 -2.17 16.16 2.18
N GLN A 33 -0.90 16.04 2.55
CA GLN A 33 0.02 15.04 2.02
C GLN A 33 -0.45 13.61 2.35
N ALA A 34 -0.96 13.37 3.56
CA ALA A 34 -1.53 12.08 3.93
C ALA A 34 -2.77 11.73 3.10
N LEU A 35 -3.68 12.69 2.89
CA LEU A 35 -4.85 12.49 2.02
C LEU A 35 -4.46 12.26 0.56
N SER A 36 -3.53 13.05 0.03
CA SER A 36 -3.03 12.89 -1.33
C SER A 36 -2.42 11.50 -1.53
N LYS A 37 -1.60 11.03 -0.58
CA LYS A 37 -1.02 9.68 -0.62
C LYS A 37 -2.10 8.59 -0.54
N LEU A 38 -3.12 8.77 0.29
CA LEU A 38 -4.25 7.85 0.39
C LEU A 38 -5.01 7.78 -0.95
N ILE A 39 -5.38 8.92 -1.54
CA ILE A 39 -6.08 9.00 -2.83
C ILE A 39 -5.22 8.36 -3.94
N HIS A 40 -3.93 8.67 -3.99
CA HIS A 40 -3.00 8.09 -4.96
C HIS A 40 -2.96 6.56 -4.84
N ASN A 41 -2.77 6.03 -3.64
CA ASN A 41 -2.78 4.59 -3.40
C ASN A 41 -4.13 3.95 -3.75
N PHE A 42 -5.24 4.65 -3.50
CA PHE A 42 -6.58 4.19 -3.84
C PHE A 42 -6.78 4.07 -5.36
N ILE A 43 -6.41 5.11 -6.12
CA ILE A 43 -6.47 5.12 -7.59
C ILE A 43 -5.59 4.01 -8.17
N LEU A 44 -4.41 3.77 -7.60
CA LEU A 44 -3.51 2.70 -8.03
C LEU A 44 -3.89 1.31 -7.51
N HIS A 45 -5.05 1.17 -6.86
CA HIS A 45 -5.49 -0.08 -6.27
C HIS A 45 -4.49 -0.70 -5.25
N LYS A 46 -3.60 0.12 -4.67
CA LYS A 46 -2.68 -0.25 -3.58
C LYS A 46 -3.42 -0.21 -2.23
N THR A 47 -4.48 -1.00 -2.14
CA THR A 47 -5.33 -1.11 -0.94
C THR A 47 -4.99 -2.38 -0.17
N LEU A 48 -5.37 -2.43 1.11
CA LEU A 48 -5.19 -3.63 1.94
C LEU A 48 -5.90 -4.86 1.34
N TYR A 49 -7.06 -4.65 0.70
CA TYR A 49 -7.79 -5.71 -0.01
C TYR A 49 -7.00 -6.36 -1.16
N ASN A 50 -6.17 -5.57 -1.85
CA ASN A 50 -5.36 -6.06 -2.97
C ASN A 50 -3.97 -6.55 -2.55
N ASP A 51 -3.59 -6.36 -1.29
CA ASP A 51 -2.33 -6.85 -0.74
C ASP A 51 -2.38 -8.39 -0.60
N ILE A 52 -1.45 -9.07 -1.29
CA ILE A 52 -1.40 -10.54 -1.32
C ILE A 52 -1.21 -11.12 0.08
N GLN A 53 -0.32 -10.53 0.88
CA GLN A 53 -0.03 -11.00 2.23
C GLN A 53 -1.24 -10.86 3.15
N TYR A 54 -1.97 -9.76 3.01
CA TYR A 54 -3.21 -9.55 3.74
C TYR A 54 -4.30 -10.51 3.30
N ARG A 55 -4.48 -10.78 2.01
CA ARG A 55 -5.50 -11.73 1.53
C ARG A 55 -5.31 -13.12 2.15
N GLU A 56 -4.09 -13.65 2.09
CA GLU A 56 -3.76 -14.92 2.75
C GLU A 56 -3.96 -14.88 4.27
N PHE A 57 -3.73 -13.73 4.90
CA PHE A 57 -3.98 -13.56 6.33
C PHE A 57 -5.48 -13.53 6.64
N SER A 58 -6.28 -12.93 5.76
CA SER A 58 -7.72 -12.76 5.92
C SER A 58 -8.50 -14.07 5.84
N ASP A 59 -7.93 -15.12 5.24
CA ASP A 59 -8.50 -16.46 5.22
C ASP A 59 -8.70 -17.06 6.63
N TYR A 60 -7.97 -16.56 7.61
CA TYR A 60 -8.07 -16.96 9.03
C TYR A 60 -8.98 -16.03 9.85
N LEU A 61 -9.62 -15.05 9.21
CA LEU A 61 -10.48 -14.06 9.85
C LEU A 61 -11.94 -14.29 9.51
N SER A 62 -12.82 -13.85 10.42
CA SER A 62 -14.25 -13.81 10.12
C SER A 62 -14.55 -12.71 9.10
N SER A 63 -15.42 -13.02 8.13
CA SER A 63 -15.85 -12.07 7.09
C SER A 63 -16.69 -10.91 7.62
N ARG A 64 -17.28 -11.07 8.82
CA ARG A 64 -18.03 -10.03 9.52
C ARG A 64 -17.60 -9.97 10.97
N SER A 65 -17.44 -8.77 11.49
CA SER A 65 -17.16 -8.50 12.89
C SER A 65 -17.76 -7.15 13.28
N ASN A 66 -18.11 -6.98 14.55
CA ASN A 66 -18.53 -5.69 15.08
C ASN A 66 -17.32 -4.79 15.35
N PHE A 67 -16.19 -5.40 15.68
CA PHE A 67 -14.91 -4.72 15.83
C PHE A 67 -13.81 -5.56 15.19
N PHE A 68 -12.90 -4.88 14.49
CA PHE A 68 -11.73 -5.47 13.87
C PHE A 68 -10.54 -4.55 14.05
N PHE A 69 -9.44 -5.12 14.55
CA PHE A 69 -8.13 -4.48 14.56
C PHE A 69 -7.15 -5.38 13.81
N TYR A 70 -6.33 -4.74 12.97
CA TYR A 70 -5.27 -5.38 12.20
C TYR A 70 -4.00 -4.55 12.32
N LEU A 71 -2.88 -5.24 12.50
CA LEU A 71 -1.55 -4.65 12.61
C LEU A 71 -0.59 -5.43 11.72
N ASN A 72 -0.02 -4.77 10.72
CA ASN A 72 1.16 -5.25 10.01
C ASN A 72 2.40 -4.84 10.83
N ILE A 73 2.99 -5.78 11.55
CA ILE A 73 4.05 -5.52 12.53
C ILE A 73 5.32 -4.97 11.86
N PRO A 74 5.84 -5.55 10.76
CA PRO A 74 7.02 -5.00 10.07
C PRO A 74 6.83 -3.57 9.57
N LYS A 75 5.61 -3.22 9.14
CA LYS A 75 5.28 -1.88 8.61
C LYS A 75 4.91 -0.86 9.69
N SER A 76 4.80 -1.28 10.96
CA SER A 76 4.27 -0.44 12.06
C SER A 76 5.18 -0.35 13.30
N PRO A 77 6.51 -0.17 13.17
CA PRO A 77 7.41 -0.09 14.34
C PRO A 77 7.04 1.05 15.30
N ALA A 78 6.61 2.19 14.75
CA ALA A 78 6.24 3.38 15.53
C ALA A 78 4.98 3.17 16.40
N VAL A 79 4.13 2.20 16.07
CA VAL A 79 2.96 1.91 16.92
C VAL A 79 3.41 1.42 18.29
N PHE A 80 4.51 0.67 18.38
CA PHE A 80 5.00 0.13 19.65
C PHE A 80 5.65 1.19 20.54
N SER A 81 6.28 2.22 19.96
CA SER A 81 7.03 3.21 20.73
C SER A 81 6.17 4.05 21.66
N ASP A 82 4.89 4.23 21.35
CA ASP A 82 3.98 5.03 22.16
C ASP A 82 3.49 4.27 23.41
N TYR A 83 3.58 2.94 23.42
CA TYR A 83 3.07 2.09 24.51
C TYR A 83 4.17 1.39 25.30
N LEU A 84 5.42 1.44 24.84
CA LEU A 84 6.55 0.79 25.50
C LEU A 84 7.36 1.79 26.32
N ASN A 85 7.80 1.36 27.51
CA ASN A 85 8.77 2.12 28.27
C ASN A 85 10.15 2.12 27.59
N ALA A 86 11.01 3.06 27.96
CA ALA A 86 12.34 3.23 27.34
C ALA A 86 13.24 1.98 27.39
N LYS A 87 13.09 1.12 28.41
CA LYS A 87 13.86 -0.14 28.52
C LYS A 87 13.37 -1.16 27.50
N LEU A 88 12.06 -1.32 27.38
CA LEU A 88 11.44 -2.23 26.41
C LEU A 88 11.64 -1.75 24.97
N GLN A 89 11.54 -0.45 24.71
CA GLN A 89 11.80 0.13 23.40
C GLN A 89 13.24 -0.17 22.94
N LYS A 90 14.24 0.05 23.79
CA LYS A 90 15.64 -0.29 23.47
C LYS A 90 15.87 -1.78 23.19
N GLY A 91 15.13 -2.65 23.87
CA GLY A 91 15.16 -4.10 23.60
C GLY A 91 14.49 -4.43 22.27
N LEU A 92 13.35 -3.81 22.00
CA LEU A 92 12.61 -3.98 20.75
C LEU A 92 13.43 -3.50 19.55
N ASP A 93 14.08 -2.33 19.64
CA ASP A 93 14.92 -1.79 18.56
C ASP A 93 16.10 -2.72 18.23
N LYS A 94 16.73 -3.31 19.26
CA LYS A 94 17.86 -4.25 19.08
C LYS A 94 17.44 -5.58 18.47
N GLN A 95 16.21 -6.04 18.73
CA GLN A 95 15.70 -7.33 18.30
C GLN A 95 14.55 -7.22 17.28
N PHE A 96 14.35 -6.06 16.65
CA PHE A 96 13.19 -5.82 15.78
C PHE A 96 13.14 -6.79 14.59
N SER A 97 14.30 -7.27 14.12
CA SER A 97 14.40 -8.30 13.08
C SER A 97 13.70 -9.61 13.43
N ILE A 98 13.55 -9.93 14.73
CA ILE A 98 12.77 -11.09 15.18
C ILE A 98 11.27 -10.80 15.08
N LEU A 99 10.86 -9.59 15.46
CA LEU A 99 9.46 -9.16 15.34
C LEU A 99 9.02 -9.01 13.89
N LYS A 100 9.94 -8.70 12.96
CA LYS A 100 9.62 -8.72 11.52
C LYS A 100 9.15 -10.09 11.03
N LYS A 101 9.51 -11.18 11.72
CA LYS A 101 9.01 -12.54 11.42
C LYS A 101 7.58 -12.75 11.87
N LEU A 102 7.09 -11.96 12.82
CA LEU A 102 5.66 -11.85 13.10
C LEU A 102 5.10 -10.91 12.04
N GLN A 103 4.45 -11.47 11.03
CA GLN A 103 4.01 -10.71 9.86
C GLN A 103 2.85 -9.78 10.22
N ALA A 104 1.81 -10.33 10.84
CA ALA A 104 0.61 -9.59 11.15
C ALA A 104 -0.11 -10.14 12.38
N PHE A 105 -0.82 -9.25 13.06
CA PHE A 105 -1.66 -9.54 14.21
C PHE A 105 -3.06 -8.97 13.96
N ALA A 106 -4.08 -9.70 14.39
CA ALA A 106 -5.45 -9.22 14.36
C ALA A 106 -6.26 -9.69 15.56
N ILE A 107 -7.24 -8.85 15.94
CA ILE A 107 -8.28 -9.19 16.90
C ILE A 107 -9.64 -8.80 16.33
N GLN A 108 -10.63 -9.69 16.47
CA GLN A 108 -12.01 -9.45 16.07
C GLN A 108 -12.96 -9.78 17.22
N PHE A 109 -13.97 -8.93 17.38
CA PHE A 109 -15.13 -9.20 18.22
C PHE A 109 -16.37 -9.27 17.33
N SER A 110 -17.15 -10.32 17.48
CA SER A 110 -18.45 -10.45 16.81
C SER A 110 -19.51 -10.90 17.79
N SER A 111 -20.72 -10.33 17.66
CA SER A 111 -21.88 -10.72 18.42
C SER A 111 -22.87 -11.41 17.50
N ASN A 112 -23.24 -12.64 17.84
CA ASN A 112 -24.28 -13.38 17.14
C ASN A 112 -25.06 -14.24 18.14
N ASN A 113 -26.39 -14.28 18.01
CA ASN A 113 -27.28 -15.06 18.88
C ASN A 113 -27.03 -14.88 20.38
N SER A 114 -26.82 -13.64 20.83
CA SER A 114 -26.50 -13.30 22.23
C SER A 114 -25.17 -13.87 22.76
N MET A 115 -24.31 -14.37 21.88
CA MET A 115 -22.93 -14.78 22.21
C MET A 115 -21.93 -13.77 21.66
N LEU A 116 -20.82 -13.62 22.37
CA LEU A 116 -19.66 -12.85 21.92
C LEU A 116 -18.55 -13.81 21.50
N TYR A 117 -18.17 -13.75 20.23
CA TYR A 117 -17.07 -14.51 19.66
C TYR A 117 -15.86 -13.59 19.52
N ASN A 118 -14.72 -14.08 20.01
CA ASN A 118 -13.45 -13.40 19.98
C ASN A 118 -12.51 -14.20 19.07
N ASN A 119 -11.93 -13.58 18.06
CA ASN A 119 -10.90 -14.17 17.23
C ASN A 119 -9.60 -13.39 17.41
N VAL A 120 -8.50 -14.08 17.70
CA VAL A 120 -7.17 -13.50 17.81
C VAL A 120 -6.24 -14.32 16.93
N PHE A 121 -5.59 -13.67 15.97
CA PHE A 121 -4.72 -14.35 15.03
C PHE A 121 -3.38 -13.63 14.90
N LEU A 122 -2.30 -14.41 14.92
CA LEU A 122 -0.92 -13.95 14.78
C LEU A 122 -0.23 -14.82 13.73
N LYS A 123 0.18 -14.23 12.62
CA LYS A 123 0.87 -14.93 11.54
C LYS A 123 2.38 -14.80 11.70
N TYR A 124 3.08 -15.93 11.74
CA TYR A 124 4.53 -16.02 11.75
C TYR A 124 5.04 -16.51 10.41
N GLN A 125 6.14 -15.94 9.93
CA GLN A 125 6.83 -16.33 8.71
C GLN A 125 8.32 -16.49 9.01
N SER A 126 8.87 -17.68 8.72
CA SER A 126 10.26 -18.02 9.00
C SER A 126 11.26 -17.14 8.23
N GLU A 127 10.91 -16.79 6.99
CA GLU A 127 11.66 -15.90 6.12
C GLU A 127 10.87 -14.62 5.85
N PHE A 128 11.32 -13.52 6.43
CA PHE A 128 10.84 -12.19 6.06
C PHE A 128 11.53 -11.75 4.77
N LYS A 129 10.75 -11.56 3.69
CA LYS A 129 11.24 -10.94 2.44
C LYS A 129 10.80 -9.49 2.43
N GLU A 130 11.75 -8.56 2.34
CA GLU A 130 11.41 -7.16 2.12
C GLU A 130 10.69 -7.02 0.78
N GLU A 131 9.55 -6.36 0.81
CA GLU A 131 8.79 -6.06 -0.40
C GLU A 131 9.65 -5.15 -1.31
N ALA A 132 9.70 -5.48 -2.60
CA ALA A 132 10.34 -4.63 -3.58
C ALA A 132 9.65 -3.26 -3.57
N GLN A 133 10.42 -2.22 -3.25
CA GLN A 133 9.90 -0.86 -3.28
C GLN A 133 9.84 -0.35 -4.72
N THR A 134 8.67 0.10 -5.14
CA THR A 134 8.51 0.80 -6.42
C THR A 134 9.30 2.10 -6.36
N VAL A 135 10.37 2.20 -7.16
CA VAL A 135 11.20 3.41 -7.27
C VAL A 135 10.47 4.50 -8.07
N TRP A 136 9.76 4.10 -9.11
CA TRP A 136 8.93 4.96 -9.93
C TRP A 136 7.84 4.15 -10.62
N GLU A 137 6.80 4.84 -11.06
CA GLU A 137 5.71 4.29 -11.86
C GLU A 137 5.31 5.30 -12.94
N SER A 138 4.89 4.81 -14.10
CA SER A 138 4.47 5.65 -15.23
C SER A 138 3.08 5.20 -15.66
N LEU A 139 2.15 6.15 -15.77
CA LEU A 139 0.82 5.89 -16.31
C LEU A 139 0.87 5.92 -17.85
N LEU A 140 0.31 4.89 -18.47
CA LEU A 140 0.16 4.77 -19.92
C LEU A 140 -1.32 4.94 -20.29
N ASP A 141 -1.61 5.20 -21.55
CA ASP A 141 -2.99 5.35 -22.03
C ASP A 141 -3.78 4.04 -21.95
N THR A 142 -3.11 2.89 -22.13
CA THR A 142 -3.73 1.56 -22.02
C THR A 142 -2.70 0.50 -21.60
N SER A 143 -3.13 -0.75 -21.51
CA SER A 143 -2.31 -1.89 -21.08
C SER A 143 -1.13 -2.12 -22.03
N ILE A 144 -0.04 -2.64 -21.47
CA ILE A 144 1.17 -2.95 -22.23
C ILE A 144 0.92 -4.14 -23.17
N GLN A 145 1.36 -4.01 -24.42
CA GLN A 145 1.19 -4.97 -25.50
C GLN A 145 2.20 -6.13 -25.45
N PHE A 146 3.44 -5.87 -24.98
CA PHE A 146 4.54 -6.83 -24.88
C PHE A 146 5.50 -6.49 -23.72
N LYS A 147 6.37 -7.42 -23.33
CA LYS A 147 7.31 -7.22 -22.21
C LYS A 147 8.22 -5.99 -22.45
N PRO A 148 8.36 -5.07 -21.47
CA PRO A 148 9.25 -3.93 -21.63
C PRO A 148 10.67 -4.31 -22.06
N VAL A 149 11.19 -3.58 -23.04
CA VAL A 149 12.53 -3.76 -23.60
C VAL A 149 13.43 -2.65 -23.07
N PHE A 150 14.59 -3.02 -22.53
CA PHE A 150 15.59 -2.05 -22.11
C PHE A 150 16.46 -1.67 -23.30
N VAL A 151 16.59 -0.38 -23.56
CA VAL A 151 17.42 0.18 -24.63
C VAL A 151 18.46 1.13 -24.01
N SER A 152 19.63 1.25 -24.62
CA SER A 152 20.67 2.16 -24.12
C SER A 152 20.57 3.50 -24.81
N ASN A 153 20.53 4.58 -24.02
CA ASN A 153 20.57 5.93 -24.54
C ASN A 153 21.93 6.21 -25.20
N HIS A 154 21.95 6.57 -26.49
CA HIS A 154 23.20 6.78 -27.24
C HIS A 154 24.04 7.99 -26.79
N TYR A 155 23.48 8.93 -26.02
CA TYR A 155 24.17 10.11 -25.51
C TYR A 155 24.72 9.93 -24.09
N SER A 156 23.94 9.29 -23.22
CA SER A 156 24.24 9.17 -21.79
C SER A 156 24.60 7.74 -21.35
N LEU A 157 24.43 6.74 -22.22
CA LEU A 157 24.60 5.31 -21.95
C LEU A 157 23.68 4.75 -20.85
N ASN A 158 22.76 5.56 -20.32
CA ASN A 158 21.78 5.13 -19.34
C ASN A 158 20.75 4.20 -19.97
N ASN A 159 20.21 3.28 -19.17
CA ASN A 159 19.11 2.41 -19.59
C ASN A 159 17.80 3.20 -19.65
N GLU A 160 17.11 3.07 -20.78
CA GLU A 160 15.76 3.53 -21.02
C GLU A 160 14.86 2.32 -21.27
N ILE A 161 13.56 2.53 -21.20
CA ILE A 161 12.55 1.48 -21.32
C ILE A 161 11.67 1.82 -22.51
N PHE A 162 11.65 0.92 -23.48
CA PHE A 162 10.80 0.97 -24.65
C PHE A 162 9.62 0.00 -24.48
N ILE A 163 8.42 0.51 -24.73
CA ILE A 163 7.17 -0.26 -24.64
C ILE A 163 6.18 0.17 -25.72
N GLN A 164 5.25 -0.71 -26.05
CA GLN A 164 4.04 -0.39 -26.80
C GLN A 164 2.80 -0.75 -25.98
N ASP A 165 1.75 0.04 -26.07
CA ASP A 165 0.45 -0.25 -25.48
C ASP A 165 -0.54 -0.89 -26.49
N GLN A 166 -1.71 -1.33 -26.02
CA GLN A 166 -2.76 -1.94 -26.85
C GLN A 166 -3.38 -1.02 -27.91
N ASN A 167 -3.17 0.30 -27.83
CA ASN A 167 -3.65 1.28 -28.82
C ASN A 167 -2.55 1.65 -29.83
N ASN A 168 -1.49 0.84 -29.89
CA ASN A 168 -0.30 1.04 -30.71
C ASN A 168 0.46 2.35 -30.39
N ASN A 169 0.32 2.92 -29.19
CA ASN A 169 1.24 3.97 -28.76
C ASN A 169 2.55 3.33 -28.29
N ILE A 170 3.67 3.83 -28.81
CA ILE A 170 5.01 3.52 -28.33
C ILE A 170 5.50 4.62 -27.40
N TYR A 171 6.22 4.21 -26.35
CA TYR A 171 6.75 5.09 -25.32
C TYR A 171 8.22 4.79 -25.11
N LEU A 172 9.01 5.84 -24.93
CA LEU A 172 10.35 5.74 -24.36
C LEU A 172 10.35 6.39 -22.98
N ILE A 173 10.74 5.62 -21.98
CA ILE A 173 10.69 6.01 -20.57
C ILE A 173 12.10 5.98 -20.00
N ASN A 174 12.52 7.05 -19.32
CA ASN A 174 13.85 7.09 -18.72
C ASN A 174 13.92 6.29 -17.39
N ALA A 175 15.12 6.17 -16.83
CA ALA A 175 15.36 5.48 -15.55
C ALA A 175 14.60 6.06 -14.34
N ALA A 176 14.01 7.25 -14.47
CA ALA A 176 13.20 7.90 -13.44
C ALA A 176 11.68 7.73 -13.67
N GLY A 177 11.26 6.97 -14.67
CA GLY A 177 9.84 6.77 -14.98
C GLY A 177 9.18 7.93 -15.75
N ARG A 178 9.97 8.85 -16.31
CA ARG A 178 9.45 9.93 -17.14
C ARG A 178 9.33 9.46 -18.59
N ILE A 179 8.15 9.62 -19.17
CA ILE A 179 7.94 9.46 -20.62
C ILE A 179 8.71 10.59 -21.31
N LEU A 180 9.76 10.22 -22.06
CA LEU A 180 10.57 11.14 -22.85
C LEU A 180 9.82 11.55 -24.12
N TRP A 181 9.17 10.58 -24.77
CA TRP A 181 8.29 10.80 -25.91
C TRP A 181 7.28 9.67 -26.05
N LYS A 182 6.22 9.97 -26.80
CA LYS A 182 5.13 9.07 -27.15
C LYS A 182 4.76 9.26 -28.62
N ILE A 183 4.63 8.17 -29.36
CA ILE A 183 4.26 8.19 -30.78
C ILE A 183 3.22 7.10 -31.02
N GLN A 184 2.15 7.38 -31.76
CA GLN A 184 1.22 6.34 -32.19
C GLN A 184 1.72 5.74 -33.50
N VAL A 185 1.86 4.42 -33.56
CA VAL A 185 2.19 3.70 -34.79
C VAL A 185 0.94 3.04 -35.38
N PRO A 186 0.90 2.80 -36.71
CA PRO A 186 -0.30 2.25 -37.35
C PRO A 186 -0.64 0.85 -36.87
N GLU A 187 0.40 0.06 -36.55
CA GLU A 187 0.28 -1.36 -36.27
C GLU A 187 1.10 -1.79 -35.05
N LYS A 188 0.75 -2.96 -34.53
CA LYS A 188 1.48 -3.62 -33.45
C LYS A 188 2.87 -4.03 -33.92
N ILE A 189 3.88 -3.86 -33.05
CA ILE A 189 5.21 -4.39 -33.28
C ILE A 189 5.20 -5.90 -33.02
N ILE A 190 5.57 -6.69 -34.03
CA ILE A 190 5.62 -8.16 -33.97
C ILE A 190 7.09 -8.67 -33.92
N GLY A 191 8.04 -7.82 -34.31
CA GLY A 191 9.47 -8.16 -34.34
C GLY A 191 10.16 -8.02 -32.98
N ASN A 192 11.38 -8.54 -32.91
CA ASN A 192 12.30 -8.25 -31.81
C ASN A 192 12.80 -6.81 -31.94
N ILE A 193 12.96 -6.16 -30.79
CA ILE A 193 13.49 -4.80 -30.64
C ILE A 193 14.86 -4.91 -29.98
#